data_AF-A0A7C5G4A3-F1
#
_entry.id   AF-A0A7C5G4A3-F1
#
_cell.length_a   1.000
_cell.length_b   1.000
_cell.length_c   1.000
_cell.angle_alpha   90.00
_cell.angle_beta   90.00
_cell.angle_gamma   90.00
#
_symmetry.space_group_name_H-M   'P 1'
#
loop_
_entity.id
_entity.type
_entity.pdbx_description
1 polymer ?
#
loop_
_entity_poly.entity_id
_entity_poly.type
_entity_poly.pdbx_seq_one_letter_code
_entity_poly.pdbx_strand_id
1 'polypeptide(L)'
;MATVIRAHFDGKVIVPDEPVDLPVDQPLEAELRVSEARLSPAEIEKRRAAIKRLAAKAIHGLNMPDFAFSRESIYWPPRGL
;
A
#
# COMPACT_ATOMS: atom_id res chain seq x y z
N MET A 1 27.20 24.69 -2.92
CA MET A 1 27.03 23.38 -3.58
C MET A 1 25.74 22.77 -3.07
N ALA A 2 24.89 22.24 -3.96
CA ALA A 2 23.63 21.61 -3.56
C ALA A 2 23.81 20.09 -3.59
N THR A 3 23.53 19.43 -2.46
CA THR A 3 23.56 17.96 -2.33
C THR A 3 22.12 17.45 -2.37
N VAL A 4 21.84 16.50 -3.26
CA VAL A 4 20.52 15.87 -3.35
C VAL A 4 20.47 14.70 -2.38
N ILE A 5 19.60 14.80 -1.37
CA ILE A 5 19.36 13.73 -0.39
C ILE A 5 18.06 13.03 -0.75
N ARG A 6 18.09 11.70 -0.88
CA ARG A 6 16.88 10.90 -1.03
C ARG A 6 16.26 10.67 0.35
N ALA A 7 14.98 10.99 0.46
CA ALA A 7 14.26 10.86 1.70
C ALA A 7 12.80 10.52 1.41
N HIS A 8 12.17 9.82 2.35
CA HIS A 8 10.74 9.53 2.33
C HIS A 8 10.02 10.24 3.48
N PHE A 9 8.70 10.38 3.34
CA PHE A 9 7.86 10.99 4.37
C PHE A 9 7.13 9.89 5.15
N ASP A 10 7.42 9.77 6.44
CA ASP A 10 6.80 8.78 7.34
C ASP A 10 5.47 9.26 7.94
N GLY A 11 4.79 10.22 7.29
CA GLY A 11 3.54 10.79 7.78
C GLY A 11 3.72 11.92 8.81
N LYS A 12 4.90 12.08 9.40
CA LYS A 12 5.22 13.16 10.35
C LYS A 12 6.54 13.86 10.06
N VAL A 13 7.58 13.12 9.67
CA VAL A 13 8.93 13.64 9.45
C VAL A 13 9.48 13.15 8.11
N ILE A 14 10.42 13.91 7.55
CA ILE A 14 11.21 13.52 6.37
C ILE A 14 12.40 12.71 6.87
N VAL A 15 12.51 11.46 6.45
CA VAL A 15 13.55 10.52 6.87
C VAL A 15 14.46 10.25 5.68
N PRO A 16 15.76 10.57 5.77
CA PRO A 16 16.74 10.20 4.75
C PRO A 16 16.79 8.68 4.56
N ASP A 17 16.86 8.23 3.31
CA ASP A 17 17.00 6.80 2.99
C ASP A 17 18.41 6.30 3.33
N GLU A 18 19.40 7.21 3.31
CA GLU A 18 20.79 6.95 3.64
C GLU A 18 21.25 7.87 4.77
N PRO A 19 22.17 7.41 5.65
CA PRO A 19 22.75 8.26 6.69
C PRO A 19 23.44 9.49 6.07
N VAL A 20 23.10 10.66 6.57
CA VAL A 20 23.66 11.94 6.13
C VAL A 20 24.30 12.63 7.31
N ASP A 21 25.54 13.08 7.11
CA ASP A 21 26.28 13.88 8.08
C ASP A 21 26.01 15.36 7.81
N LEU A 22 25.11 15.96 8.60
CA LEU A 22 24.69 17.35 8.48
C LEU A 22 24.88 18.06 9.83
N PRO A 23 25.22 19.37 9.81
CA PRO A 23 25.36 20.15 11.03
C PRO A 23 24.03 20.23 11.78
N VAL A 24 24.10 19.99 13.09
CA VAL A 24 22.95 20.04 14.00
C VAL A 24 22.41 21.47 14.07
N ASP A 25 21.08 21.60 14.13
CA ASP A 25 20.34 22.87 14.26
C ASP A 25 20.54 23.90 13.14
N GLN A 26 20.95 23.46 11.94
CA GLN A 26 20.94 24.32 10.75
C GLN A 26 19.64 24.22 9.95
N PRO A 27 19.11 25.35 9.45
CA PRO A 27 17.99 25.35 8.53
C PRO A 27 18.39 24.71 7.20
N LEU A 28 17.53 23.82 6.68
CA LEU A 28 17.71 23.16 5.39
C LEU A 28 16.66 23.68 4.40
N GLU A 29 17.10 24.05 3.21
CA GLU A 29 16.21 24.29 2.07
C GLU A 29 15.99 22.97 1.31
N ALA A 30 14.74 22.59 1.11
CA ALA A 30 14.38 21.34 0.45
C ALA A 30 13.51 21.61 -0.80
N GLU A 31 13.87 20.96 -1.91
CA GLU A 31 13.07 20.94 -3.13
C GLU A 31 12.27 19.62 -3.20
N LEU A 32 10.94 19.72 -3.17
CA LEU A 32 10.08 18.53 -3.27
C LEU A 32 9.89 18.16 -4.74
N ARG A 33 10.51 17.05 -5.17
CA ARG A 33 10.26 16.44 -6.47
C ARG A 33 9.26 15.30 -6.35
N VAL A 34 8.01 15.58 -6.71
CA VAL A 34 6.96 14.55 -6.74
C VAL A 34 7.19 13.67 -7.97
N SER A 35 7.64 12.44 -7.76
CA SER A 35 7.68 11.43 -8.81
C SER A 35 6.25 11.16 -9.32
N GLU A 36 6.08 11.11 -10.65
CA GLU A 36 4.83 10.79 -11.36
C GLU A 36 4.24 9.41 -10.99
N ALA A 37 4.91 8.62 -10.16
CA ALA A 37 4.38 7.37 -9.60
C ALA A 37 3.17 7.58 -8.65
N ARG A 38 2.85 8.81 -8.26
CA ARG A 38 1.55 9.11 -7.64
C ARG A 38 0.45 8.96 -8.68
N LEU A 39 -0.35 7.92 -8.53
CA LEU A 39 -1.63 7.78 -9.24
C LEU A 39 -2.38 9.11 -9.15
N SER A 40 -2.84 9.61 -10.29
CA SER A 40 -3.67 10.80 -10.32
C SER A 40 -4.91 10.60 -9.45
N PRO A 41 -5.50 11.68 -8.90
CA PRO A 41 -6.76 11.58 -8.16
C PRO A 41 -7.86 10.83 -8.94
N ALA A 42 -7.87 10.99 -10.27
CA ALA A 42 -8.78 10.28 -11.16
C ALA A 42 -8.54 8.76 -11.21
N GLU A 43 -7.28 8.32 -11.23
CA GLU A 43 -6.92 6.89 -11.19
C GLU A 43 -7.23 6.25 -9.84
N ILE A 44 -7.00 6.98 -8.75
CA ILE A 44 -7.38 6.55 -7.40
C ILE A 44 -8.89 6.33 -7.32
N GLU A 45 -9.68 7.29 -7.82
CA GLU A 45 -11.14 7.17 -7.81
C GLU A 45 -11.63 6.03 -8.71
N LYS A 46 -11.02 5.85 -9.89
CA LYS A 46 -11.32 4.72 -10.79
C LYS A 46 -11.05 3.37 -10.11
N ARG A 47 -9.93 3.23 -9.40
CA ARG A 47 -9.62 2.01 -8.62
C ARG A 47 -10.61 1.80 -7.49
N ARG A 48 -10.93 2.84 -6.72
CA ARG A 48 -11.95 2.77 -5.65
C ARG A 48 -13.32 2.38 -6.19
N ALA A 49 -13.75 2.96 -7.31
CA ALA A 49 -15.01 2.61 -7.97
C ALA A 49 -15.01 1.15 -8.45
N ALA A 50 -13.90 0.64 -8.98
CA ALA A 50 -13.77 -0.76 -9.37
C ALA A 50 -13.91 -1.70 -8.16
N ILE A 51 -13.25 -1.40 -7.03
CA ILE A 51 -13.38 -2.17 -5.79
C ILE A 51 -14.82 -2.14 -5.27
N LYS A 52 -15.47 -0.96 -5.25
CA LYS A 52 -16.88 -0.83 -4.85
C LYS A 52 -17.82 -1.68 -5.71
N ARG A 53 -17.59 -1.71 -7.03
CA ARG A 53 -18.37 -2.56 -7.95
C ARG A 53 -18.15 -4.05 -7.69
N LEU A 54 -16.91 -4.46 -7.39
CA LEU A 54 -16.59 -5.83 -7.02
C LEU A 54 -17.30 -6.23 -5.72
N ALA A 55 -17.20 -5.37 -4.70
CA ALA A 55 -17.84 -5.58 -3.41
C ALA A 55 -19.37 -5.63 -3.51
N ALA A 56 -19.98 -4.78 -4.34
CA ALA A 56 -21.43 -4.79 -4.57
C ALA A 56 -21.94 -6.06 -5.28
N LYS A 57 -21.06 -6.75 -6.02
CA LYS A 57 -21.34 -8.04 -6.64
C LYS A 57 -20.94 -9.23 -5.76
N ALA A 58 -20.39 -8.98 -4.58
CA ALA A 58 -20.00 -10.04 -3.67
C ALA A 58 -21.25 -10.78 -3.17
N ILE A 59 -21.14 -12.10 -3.08
CA ILE A 59 -22.19 -12.92 -2.49
C ILE A 59 -22.13 -12.71 -0.98
N HIS A 60 -22.99 -11.84 -0.46
CA HIS A 60 -23.12 -11.62 0.98
C HIS A 60 -23.79 -12.83 1.65
N GLY A 61 -23.18 -13.35 2.72
CA GLY A 61 -23.70 -14.51 3.46
C GLY A 61 -23.03 -15.85 3.12
N LEU A 62 -22.08 -15.87 2.17
CA LEU A 62 -21.21 -17.02 1.99
C LEU A 62 -20.12 -16.99 3.08
N ASN A 63 -20.41 -17.58 4.24
CA ASN A 63 -19.41 -17.81 5.28
C ASN A 63 -18.52 -18.98 4.86
N MET A 64 -17.63 -18.73 3.90
CA MET A 64 -16.63 -19.70 3.47
C MET A 64 -15.47 -19.60 4.47
N PRO A 65 -15.24 -20.62 5.30
CA PRO A 65 -14.17 -20.57 6.28
C PRO A 65 -12.82 -20.61 5.57
N ASP A 66 -11.80 -19.96 6.14
CA ASP A 66 -10.48 -19.81 5.50
C ASP A 66 -9.85 -21.15 5.07
N PHE A 67 -10.11 -22.23 5.83
CA PHE A 67 -9.62 -23.57 5.49
C PHE A 67 -10.17 -24.09 4.14
N ALA A 68 -11.34 -23.63 3.70
CA ALA A 68 -11.95 -24.04 2.43
C ALA A 68 -11.14 -23.60 1.20
N PHE A 69 -10.27 -22.60 1.36
CA PHE A 69 -9.36 -22.13 0.30
C PHE A 69 -8.01 -22.87 0.29
N SER A 70 -7.78 -23.79 1.24
CA SER A 70 -6.52 -24.53 1.32
C SER A 70 -6.47 -25.69 0.32
N ARG A 71 -5.30 -25.91 -0.30
CA ARG A 71 -5.08 -27.01 -1.27
C ARG A 71 -5.48 -28.38 -0.72
N GLU A 72 -5.26 -28.58 0.57
CA GLU A 72 -5.57 -29.82 1.30
C GLU A 72 -7.08 -30.07 1.42
N SER A 73 -7.87 -29.00 1.51
CA SER A 73 -9.34 -29.08 1.59
C SER A 73 -10.00 -29.49 0.27
N ILE A 74 -9.32 -29.32 -0.86
CA ILE A 74 -9.84 -29.67 -2.20
C ILE A 74 -9.91 -31.19 -2.40
N TYR A 75 -9.05 -31.95 -1.70
CA TYR A 75 -8.92 -33.41 -1.87
C TYR A 75 -9.45 -34.22 -0.68
N TRP A 76 -10.07 -33.58 0.31
CA TRP A 76 -10.59 -34.28 1.49
C TRP A 76 -11.99 -34.85 1.21
N PRO A 77 -12.23 -36.18 1.36
CA PRO A 77 -13.56 -36.74 1.14
C PRO A 77 -14.46 -36.47 2.36
N PRO A 78 -15.79 -36.34 2.17
CA PRO A 78 -16.72 -36.31 3.29
C PRO A 78 -16.71 -37.71 3.93
N ARG A 79 -16.05 -37.86 5.08
CA ARG A 79 -16.21 -39.07 5.88
C ARG A 79 -17.63 -39.05 6.43
N GLY A 80 -18.47 -39.90 5.85
CA GLY A 80 -19.87 -40.05 6.23
C GLY A 80 -20.04 -40.31 7.73
N LEU A 81 -21.08 -39.70 8.28
CA LEU A 81 -21.83 -40.20 9.43
C LEU A 81 -22.98 -41.06 8.88
#